data_AF-A0A955T828-F1
#
_entry.id   AF-A0A955T828-F1
#
_cell.length_a   1.000
_cell.length_b   1.000
_cell.length_c   1.000
_cell.angle_alpha   90.00
_cell.angle_beta   90.00
_cell.angle_gamma   90.00
#
_symmetry.space_group_name_H-M   'P 1'
#
loop_
_entity.id
_entity.type
_entity.pdbx_description
1 polymer ?
#
loop_
_entity_poly.entity_id
_entity_poly.type
_entity_poly.pdbx_seq_one_letter_code
_entity_poly.pdbx_strand_id
1 'polypeptide(L)'
;MKRRKLFIVSVVVAFSLAAFLIREFGLFQPERKPALIASLLRESPDRIELKSPLWDLRVNRPVEWDVQEIANRKKLYRWSGILDVDLEKPGVIVRSGTEEIPAVVGHDELLQMDRGHFLRLPNPNKPAVERIHIMVEAPYTYTLFIPSSTTHLRFSAKKLNEDIDSFPARFFIGKLWSGTIDIDSNDWKSYFLGPVDVAPGTHVLSIQVSGTYSVFQDAYIQNLTFIEPASIEVVLPEDAPPPEIFHRPKQPMQSYLAGAAADVDASEMKWVKSPWNEYDEDPRWVRQVEIQRIVRASLFLPSPSQCRFQVRGEMGSRLGFFPGVMDPSAPDRPVEGILTVYHETGGKREQIWRKQIVGTPLDMAHSFDQYLQPWQVQKPRGQLDQPGWRDGVVIPLPDISEGDHTIVFESMAPEDSNRPSPVFVGEPSILPPRRIEDRGAELSEEEVIDWTSLLKKLIESSEKNNTRPERRIWLSMDWEKRVKLAQSDLSQEILPATREILLNSLNEVIHDPDFYSRDYFKTLELSEAGRRIADSTETTRSPSEIATLNRSVFDTTFREEILPR
;
A
#
# COMPACT_ATOMS: atom_id res chain seq x y z
N MET A 1 5.53 14.74 52.50
CA MET A 1 5.08 13.33 52.63
C MET A 1 3.56 13.11 52.65
N LYS A 2 2.70 14.04 53.09
CA LYS A 2 1.23 13.80 53.15
C LYS A 2 0.48 13.84 51.80
N ARG A 3 1.00 14.53 50.76
CA ARG A 3 0.35 14.56 49.42
C ARG A 3 0.59 13.32 48.55
N ARG A 4 1.67 12.57 48.76
CA ARG A 4 1.95 11.32 48.02
C ARG A 4 1.07 10.14 48.44
N LYS A 5 0.62 10.10 49.70
CA LYS A 5 -0.28 9.04 50.19
C LYS A 5 -1.72 9.18 49.68
N LEU A 6 -2.18 10.40 49.43
CA LEU A 6 -3.53 10.64 48.88
C LEU A 6 -3.63 10.22 47.41
N PHE A 7 -2.57 10.44 46.62
CA PHE A 7 -2.55 10.09 45.19
C PHE A 7 -2.53 8.56 44.96
N ILE A 8 -1.79 7.82 45.80
CA ILE A 8 -1.70 6.36 45.68
C ILE A 8 -3.04 5.69 46.05
N VAL A 9 -3.76 6.22 47.05
CA VAL A 9 -5.07 5.67 47.44
C VAL A 9 -6.13 5.94 46.36
N SER A 10 -6.11 7.10 45.71
CA SER A 10 -7.04 7.41 44.60
C SER A 10 -6.81 6.56 43.36
N VAL A 11 -5.55 6.25 43.01
CA VAL A 11 -5.23 5.39 41.85
C VAL A 11 -5.61 3.93 42.11
N VAL A 12 -5.39 3.43 43.32
CA VAL A 12 -5.75 2.05 43.69
C VAL A 12 -7.27 1.86 43.75
N VAL A 13 -8.02 2.87 44.23
CA VAL A 13 -9.49 2.83 44.24
C VAL A 13 -10.06 2.94 42.81
N ALA A 14 -9.46 3.76 41.93
CA ALA A 14 -9.88 3.84 40.53
C ALA A 14 -9.64 2.53 39.75
N PHE A 15 -8.49 1.88 39.97
CA PHE A 15 -8.20 0.58 39.34
C PHE A 15 -9.07 -0.55 39.90
N SER A 16 -9.36 -0.54 41.20
CA SER A 16 -10.23 -1.54 41.82
C SER A 16 -11.69 -1.37 41.38
N LEU A 17 -12.15 -0.14 41.17
CA LEU A 17 -13.48 0.15 40.64
C LEU A 17 -13.61 -0.23 39.16
N ALA A 18 -12.57 0.02 38.35
CA ALA A 18 -12.53 -0.42 36.95
C ALA A 18 -12.52 -1.96 36.83
N ALA A 19 -11.74 -2.65 37.66
CA ALA A 19 -11.71 -4.12 37.69
C ALA A 19 -13.03 -4.73 38.21
N PHE A 20 -13.69 -4.08 39.18
CA PHE A 20 -15.01 -4.49 39.67
C PHE A 20 -16.10 -4.29 38.62
N LEU A 21 -16.08 -3.17 37.88
CA LEU A 21 -17.02 -2.91 36.77
C LEU A 21 -16.83 -3.88 35.60
N ILE A 22 -15.59 -4.26 35.27
CA ILE A 22 -15.30 -5.28 34.24
C ILE A 22 -15.82 -6.67 34.68
N ARG A 23 -15.80 -6.96 35.99
CA ARG A 23 -16.19 -8.27 36.54
C ARG A 23 -17.69 -8.42 36.77
N GLU A 24 -18.39 -7.37 37.19
CA GLU A 24 -19.84 -7.41 37.51
C GLU A 24 -20.73 -7.07 36.30
N PHE A 25 -20.30 -6.20 35.38
CA PHE A 25 -21.16 -5.75 34.29
C PHE A 25 -21.03 -6.50 32.96
N GLY A 26 -20.14 -7.49 32.83
CA GLY A 26 -20.20 -8.47 31.74
C GLY A 26 -20.32 -7.92 30.31
N LEU A 27 -19.90 -6.68 30.04
CA LEU A 27 -20.06 -5.99 28.75
C LEU A 27 -18.77 -6.07 27.93
N PHE A 28 -18.34 -7.29 27.64
CA PHE A 28 -17.63 -7.67 26.42
C PHE A 28 -17.53 -9.19 26.47
N GLN A 29 -18.66 -9.87 26.27
CA GLN A 29 -18.58 -11.20 25.70
C GLN A 29 -18.06 -11.00 24.26
N PRO A 30 -16.94 -11.64 23.87
CA PRO A 30 -16.57 -11.75 22.48
C PRO A 30 -17.56 -12.72 21.85
N GLU A 31 -18.73 -12.22 21.45
CA GLU A 31 -19.53 -12.92 20.47
C GLU A 31 -18.62 -13.18 19.27
N ARG A 32 -18.51 -14.46 18.93
CA ARG A 32 -17.66 -15.04 17.90
C ARG A 32 -17.52 -14.09 16.70
N LYS A 33 -16.39 -13.39 16.60
CA LYS A 33 -16.02 -12.67 15.38
C LYS A 33 -16.07 -13.67 14.23
N PRO A 34 -16.75 -13.38 13.11
CA PRO A 34 -16.75 -14.25 11.95
C PRO A 34 -15.29 -14.52 11.53
N ALA A 35 -15.01 -15.77 11.13
CA ALA A 35 -13.69 -16.27 10.80
C ALA A 35 -12.86 -15.26 9.99
N LEU A 36 -11.62 -15.06 10.45
CA LEU A 36 -10.77 -13.90 10.19
C LEU A 36 -10.59 -13.57 8.70
N ILE A 37 -10.75 -12.29 8.36
CA ILE A 37 -10.07 -11.70 7.20
C ILE A 37 -8.56 -11.77 7.50
N ALA A 38 -7.83 -12.65 6.82
CA ALA A 38 -6.38 -12.73 6.95
C ALA A 38 -5.74 -11.70 6.03
N SER A 39 -5.25 -10.60 6.63
CA SER A 39 -4.50 -9.58 5.91
C SER A 39 -3.11 -10.12 5.57
N LEU A 40 -2.79 -10.18 4.28
CA LEU A 40 -1.52 -10.74 3.80
C LEU A 40 -0.31 -9.90 4.23
N LEU A 41 -0.50 -8.60 4.46
CA LEU A 41 0.54 -7.72 4.97
C LEU A 41 0.83 -7.91 6.46
N ARG A 42 0.02 -8.70 7.17
CA ARG A 42 0.22 -9.06 8.58
C ARG A 42 0.76 -10.46 8.78
N GLU A 43 0.99 -11.19 7.69
CA GLU A 43 1.66 -12.49 7.73
C GLU A 43 3.12 -12.33 8.18
N SER A 44 3.69 -13.43 8.67
CA SER A 44 5.08 -13.45 9.13
C SER A 44 6.05 -13.14 7.97
N PRO A 45 7.13 -12.37 8.18
CA PRO A 45 8.00 -11.91 7.09
C PRO A 45 8.71 -13.02 6.29
N ASP A 46 8.85 -14.21 6.86
CA ASP A 46 9.34 -15.41 6.17
C ASP A 46 8.36 -15.97 5.12
N ARG A 47 7.09 -15.53 5.15
CA ARG A 47 6.03 -15.87 4.19
C ARG A 47 5.88 -14.85 3.06
N ILE A 48 6.72 -13.81 3.04
CA ILE A 48 6.63 -12.74 2.06
C ILE A 48 7.99 -12.64 1.37
N GLU A 49 7.98 -12.69 0.04
CA GLU A 49 9.18 -12.49 -0.77
C GLU A 49 8.93 -11.35 -1.76
N LEU A 50 9.94 -10.52 -2.00
CA LEU A 50 9.88 -9.41 -2.93
C LEU A 50 11.00 -9.54 -3.98
N LYS A 51 10.67 -9.17 -5.21
CA LYS A 51 11.60 -9.00 -6.32
C LYS A 51 11.34 -7.62 -6.89
N SER A 52 12.26 -6.68 -6.65
CA SER A 52 12.05 -5.27 -6.94
C SER A 52 13.34 -4.59 -7.38
N PRO A 53 13.29 -3.66 -8.37
CA PRO A 53 14.44 -2.88 -8.81
C PRO A 53 14.98 -2.03 -7.67
N LEU A 54 14.13 -1.68 -6.71
CA LEU A 54 14.49 -0.85 -5.58
C LEU A 54 15.31 -1.59 -4.52
N TRP A 55 15.29 -2.93 -4.54
CA TRP A 55 16.06 -3.73 -3.60
C TRP A 55 17.57 -3.61 -3.81
N ASP A 56 18.00 -3.61 -5.07
CA ASP A 56 19.41 -3.47 -5.48
C ASP A 56 19.55 -2.34 -6.50
N LEU A 57 18.77 -1.26 -6.34
CA LEU A 57 18.88 -0.11 -7.23
C LEU A 57 20.29 0.46 -7.08
N ARG A 58 21.05 0.40 -8.16
CA ARG A 58 22.34 1.04 -8.25
C ARG A 58 22.35 1.94 -9.46
N VAL A 59 22.81 3.16 -9.25
CA VAL A 59 22.86 4.18 -10.29
C VAL A 59 24.30 4.32 -10.72
N ASN A 60 24.53 4.29 -12.04
CA ASN A 60 25.84 4.60 -12.61
C ASN A 60 26.17 6.06 -12.26
N ARG A 61 27.35 6.26 -11.70
CA ARG A 61 27.89 7.58 -11.44
C ARG A 61 28.90 7.90 -12.54
N PRO A 62 28.58 8.80 -13.48
CA PRO A 62 29.56 9.26 -14.45
C PRO A 62 30.69 9.96 -13.70
N VAL A 63 31.91 9.50 -13.91
CA VAL A 63 33.11 10.08 -13.32
C VAL A 63 34.21 10.24 -14.35
N GLU A 64 35.02 11.27 -14.17
CA GLU A 64 36.29 11.40 -14.87
C GLU A 64 37.36 10.72 -14.02
N TRP A 65 38.05 9.75 -14.63
CA TRP A 65 39.14 9.03 -13.97
C TRP A 65 40.47 9.74 -14.22
N ASP A 66 41.26 9.89 -13.17
CA ASP A 66 42.70 10.14 -13.30
C ASP A 66 43.38 8.80 -13.61
N VAL A 67 43.96 8.68 -14.81
CA VAL A 67 44.48 7.41 -15.33
C VAL A 67 46.00 7.44 -15.35
N GLN A 68 46.59 6.46 -14.68
CA GLN A 68 48.03 6.25 -14.63
C GLN A 68 48.39 4.87 -15.19
N GLU A 69 49.31 4.81 -16.15
CA GLU A 69 49.90 3.54 -16.58
C GLU A 69 50.81 2.97 -15.50
N ILE A 70 50.64 1.69 -15.18
CA ILE A 70 51.46 0.96 -14.21
C ILE A 70 52.06 -0.30 -14.86
N ALA A 71 53.03 -0.92 -14.19
CA ALA A 71 53.77 -2.07 -14.74
C ALA A 71 52.85 -3.23 -15.17
N ASN A 72 53.36 -4.10 -16.05
CA ASN A 72 52.67 -5.29 -16.57
C ASN A 72 51.43 -5.00 -17.42
N ARG A 73 51.45 -3.91 -18.22
CA ARG A 73 50.35 -3.52 -19.12
C ARG A 73 49.02 -3.35 -18.37
N LYS A 74 49.07 -2.65 -17.24
CA LYS A 74 47.91 -2.35 -16.40
C LYS A 74 47.72 -0.83 -16.31
N LYS A 75 46.49 -0.43 -16.04
CA LYS A 75 46.10 0.96 -15.79
C LYS A 75 45.54 1.07 -14.37
N LEU A 76 45.94 2.12 -13.67
CA LEU A 76 45.39 2.54 -12.39
C LEU A 76 44.46 3.73 -12.66
N TYR A 77 43.19 3.56 -12.32
CA TYR A 77 42.17 4.59 -12.39
C TYR A 77 41.92 5.11 -10.99
N ARG A 78 42.04 6.42 -10.79
CA ARG A 78 41.77 7.09 -9.51
C ARG A 78 40.61 8.06 -9.65
N TRP A 79 39.74 8.05 -8.65
CA TRP A 79 38.66 9.02 -8.53
C TRP A 79 38.56 9.48 -7.07
N SER A 80 38.27 10.77 -6.88
CA SER A 80 37.98 11.36 -5.57
C SER A 80 36.82 12.34 -5.70
N GLY A 81 35.84 12.24 -4.80
CA GLY A 81 34.69 13.14 -4.80
C GLY A 81 33.64 12.81 -3.75
N ILE A 82 32.55 13.59 -3.73
CA ILE A 82 31.46 13.41 -2.76
C ILE A 82 30.54 12.28 -3.21
N LEU A 83 30.58 11.14 -2.52
CA LEU A 83 29.65 10.03 -2.74
C LEU A 83 28.46 10.14 -1.76
N ASP A 84 27.26 10.44 -2.25
CA ASP A 84 26.05 10.51 -1.40
C ASP A 84 25.40 9.14 -1.24
N VAL A 85 26.11 8.26 -0.53
CA VAL A 85 25.69 6.89 -0.21
C VAL A 85 25.39 6.73 1.27
N ASP A 86 24.60 5.72 1.59
CA ASP A 86 24.49 5.22 2.95
C ASP A 86 25.78 4.46 3.32
N LEU A 87 26.54 5.00 4.29
CA LEU A 87 27.82 4.44 4.73
C LEU A 87 27.65 3.19 5.61
N GLU A 88 26.46 2.98 6.20
CA GLU A 88 26.17 1.80 7.04
C GLU A 88 25.81 0.56 6.22
N LYS A 89 25.46 0.74 4.94
CA LYS A 89 25.10 -0.32 3.99
C LYS A 89 25.87 -0.12 2.68
N PRO A 90 27.21 -0.30 2.65
CA PRO A 90 28.02 0.06 1.50
C PRO A 90 27.58 -0.72 0.25
N GLY A 91 26.87 -0.01 -0.63
CA GLY A 91 26.30 -0.52 -1.88
C GLY A 91 27.03 0.00 -3.11
N VAL A 92 28.34 0.23 -3.01
CA VAL A 92 29.19 0.62 -4.15
C VAL A 92 29.73 -0.64 -4.80
N ILE A 93 29.57 -0.76 -6.10
CA ILE A 93 30.26 -1.74 -6.95
C ILE A 93 30.97 -0.99 -8.07
N VAL A 94 32.07 -1.57 -8.52
CA VAL A 94 32.81 -1.08 -9.68
C VAL A 94 32.72 -2.16 -10.75
N ARG A 95 32.37 -1.78 -11.99
CA ARG A 95 32.33 -2.70 -13.13
C ARG A 95 33.28 -2.23 -14.22
N SER A 96 33.72 -3.15 -15.08
CA SER A 96 34.38 -2.84 -16.35
C SER A 96 33.68 -3.67 -17.43
N GLY A 97 32.99 -3.00 -18.35
CA GLY A 97 32.04 -3.67 -19.24
C GLY A 97 30.92 -4.36 -18.44
N THR A 98 30.74 -5.66 -18.66
CA THR A 98 29.73 -6.48 -17.94
C THR A 98 30.26 -7.11 -16.66
N GLU A 99 31.57 -7.01 -16.37
CA GLU A 99 32.20 -7.71 -15.26
C GLU A 99 32.29 -6.83 -14.01
N GLU A 100 31.94 -7.38 -12.86
CA GLU A 100 32.17 -6.75 -11.55
C GLU A 100 33.63 -6.93 -11.11
N ILE A 101 34.24 -5.83 -10.66
CA ILE A 101 35.63 -5.79 -10.22
C ILE A 101 35.67 -6.06 -8.71
N PRO A 102 36.46 -7.02 -8.22
CA PRO A 102 36.47 -7.38 -6.80
C PRO A 102 37.01 -6.24 -5.93
N ALA A 103 36.42 -6.06 -4.76
CA ALA A 103 36.91 -5.13 -3.74
C ALA A 103 38.13 -5.73 -3.00
N VAL A 104 39.11 -4.89 -2.66
CA VAL A 104 40.25 -5.25 -1.80
C VAL A 104 40.31 -4.40 -0.54
N VAL A 105 41.02 -4.89 0.47
CA VAL A 105 41.06 -4.26 1.81
C VAL A 105 42.11 -3.15 1.88
N GLY A 106 43.13 -3.18 1.03
CA GLY A 106 44.22 -2.20 1.07
C GLY A 106 44.80 -1.85 -0.30
N HIS A 107 45.43 -0.67 -0.36
CA HIS A 107 46.09 -0.18 -1.56
C HIS A 107 47.24 -1.10 -2.02
N ASP A 108 48.04 -1.62 -1.10
CA ASP A 108 49.17 -2.48 -1.46
C ASP A 108 48.72 -3.82 -2.05
N GLU A 109 47.56 -4.32 -1.61
CA GLU A 109 46.91 -5.52 -2.17
C GLU A 109 46.37 -5.22 -3.59
N LEU A 110 45.78 -4.05 -3.79
CA LEU A 110 45.27 -3.60 -5.08
C LEU A 110 46.33 -3.66 -6.18
N LEU A 111 47.54 -3.15 -5.89
CA LEU A 111 48.64 -3.08 -6.86
C LEU A 111 49.20 -4.46 -7.26
N GLN A 112 48.92 -5.49 -6.47
CA GLN A 112 49.34 -6.87 -6.74
C GLN A 112 48.31 -7.64 -7.57
N MET A 113 47.09 -7.15 -7.67
CA MET A 113 46.01 -7.81 -8.42
C MET A 113 46.09 -7.56 -9.94
N ASP A 114 45.54 -8.50 -10.71
CA ASP A 114 45.28 -8.30 -12.14
C ASP A 114 44.05 -7.43 -12.40
N ARG A 115 43.04 -7.55 -11.53
CA ARG A 115 41.88 -6.67 -11.47
C ARG A 115 41.44 -6.51 -10.02
N GLY A 116 41.14 -5.29 -9.61
CA GLY A 116 40.65 -5.01 -8.26
C GLY A 116 40.24 -3.56 -8.09
N HIS A 117 39.48 -3.27 -7.04
CA HIS A 117 39.21 -1.90 -6.63
C HIS A 117 39.37 -1.72 -5.12
N PHE A 118 39.90 -0.57 -4.72
CA PHE A 118 40.01 -0.15 -3.34
C PHE A 118 39.10 1.08 -3.13
N LEU A 119 38.16 0.97 -2.21
CA LEU A 119 37.26 2.04 -1.83
C LEU A 119 37.63 2.55 -0.44
N ARG A 120 38.00 3.83 -0.37
CA ARG A 120 38.14 4.55 0.89
C ARG A 120 36.90 5.40 1.13
N LEU A 121 36.06 4.94 2.05
CA LEU A 121 34.91 5.71 2.51
C LEU A 121 35.32 6.71 3.61
N PRO A 122 34.67 7.89 3.64
CA PRO A 122 34.84 8.84 4.73
C PRO A 122 34.23 8.29 6.03
N ASN A 123 34.66 8.82 7.17
CA ASN A 123 34.05 8.44 8.46
C ASN A 123 32.53 8.72 8.46
N PRO A 124 31.71 7.92 9.18
CA PRO A 124 30.28 8.14 9.28
C PRO A 124 29.99 9.57 9.77
N ASN A 125 29.37 10.34 8.88
CA ASN A 125 29.16 11.77 9.03
C ASN A 125 28.09 12.04 10.12
N LYS A 126 28.51 12.40 11.33
CA LYS A 126 27.58 12.91 12.36
C LYS A 126 27.28 14.38 12.09
N PRO A 127 26.00 14.81 12.15
CA PRO A 127 25.68 16.22 11.99
C PRO A 127 26.38 17.03 13.08
N ALA A 128 27.10 18.07 12.69
CA ALA A 128 27.76 18.98 13.60
C ALA A 128 26.74 19.96 14.21
N VAL A 129 25.68 20.29 13.45
CA VAL A 129 24.50 20.99 13.97
C VAL A 129 23.22 20.39 13.39
N GLU A 130 22.29 20.01 14.26
CA GLU A 130 21.05 19.35 13.86
C GLU A 130 20.03 20.33 13.25
N ARG A 131 19.74 21.46 13.90
CA ARG A 131 18.81 22.48 13.39
C ARG A 131 19.12 23.86 13.93
N ILE A 132 19.00 24.87 13.07
CA ILE A 132 19.26 26.28 13.32
C ILE A 132 18.16 27.11 12.65
N HIS A 133 17.68 28.13 13.35
CA HIS A 133 16.92 29.22 12.78
C HIS A 133 17.83 30.44 12.62
N ILE A 134 18.01 30.94 11.40
CA ILE A 134 18.89 32.05 11.08
C ILE A 134 18.04 33.26 10.66
N MET A 135 18.21 34.36 11.38
CA MET A 135 17.64 35.67 11.09
C MET A 135 18.73 36.58 10.51
N VAL A 136 18.36 37.52 9.63
CA VAL A 136 19.32 38.41 8.91
C VAL A 136 20.26 39.20 9.81
N GLU A 137 19.82 39.54 11.02
CA GLU A 137 20.42 40.63 11.80
C GLU A 137 21.70 40.25 12.58
N ALA A 138 22.03 38.97 12.71
CA ALA A 138 23.19 38.55 13.50
C ALA A 138 23.98 37.38 12.88
N PRO A 139 25.32 37.38 12.97
CA PRO A 139 26.11 36.20 12.66
C PRO A 139 25.89 35.14 13.75
N TYR A 140 25.58 33.91 13.34
CA TYR A 140 25.45 32.75 14.22
C TYR A 140 26.76 32.00 14.25
N THR A 141 27.27 31.68 15.45
CA THR A 141 28.58 31.05 15.61
C THR A 141 28.46 29.69 16.26
N TYR A 142 29.22 28.72 15.75
CA TYR A 142 29.23 27.34 16.21
C TYR A 142 30.66 26.83 16.30
N THR A 143 30.97 26.10 17.36
CA THR A 143 32.23 25.38 17.49
C THR A 143 32.06 23.98 16.90
N LEU A 144 32.82 23.65 15.87
CA LEU A 144 32.70 22.41 15.11
C LEU A 144 34.07 21.76 14.97
N PHE A 145 34.09 20.45 14.73
CA PHE A 145 35.32 19.71 14.39
C PHE A 145 35.38 19.46 12.89
N ILE A 146 36.47 19.87 12.24
CA ILE A 146 36.78 19.59 10.84
C ILE A 146 37.66 18.33 10.78
N PRO A 147 37.23 17.25 10.12
CA PRO A 147 37.91 15.96 10.16
C PRO A 147 39.13 15.88 9.22
N SER A 148 39.08 16.54 8.05
CA SER A 148 40.21 16.61 7.11
C SER A 148 40.28 17.96 6.38
N SER A 149 41.43 18.25 5.77
CA SER A 149 41.66 19.49 5.01
C SER A 149 40.94 19.56 3.66
N THR A 150 40.26 18.50 3.23
CA THR A 150 39.54 18.43 1.94
C THR A 150 38.04 18.31 2.13
N THR A 151 37.54 18.76 3.28
CA THR A 151 36.15 18.51 3.69
C THR A 151 35.20 19.51 3.06
N HIS A 152 34.03 19.05 2.62
CA HIS A 152 32.97 19.92 2.10
C HIS A 152 31.93 20.21 3.19
N LEU A 153 31.29 21.37 3.13
CA LEU A 153 30.18 21.69 4.03
C LEU A 153 28.85 21.37 3.34
N ARG A 154 28.08 20.43 3.90
CA ARG A 154 26.71 20.11 3.47
C ARG A 154 25.72 20.54 4.53
N PHE A 155 24.59 21.08 4.10
CA PHE A 155 23.44 21.34 4.97
C PHE A 155 22.16 21.31 4.15
N SER A 156 21.01 21.21 4.82
CA SER A 156 19.71 21.46 4.20
C SER A 156 19.19 22.80 4.66
N ALA A 157 18.61 23.59 3.75
CA ALA A 157 17.99 24.85 4.10
C ALA A 157 16.65 25.04 3.40
N LYS A 158 15.81 25.90 3.99
CA LYS A 158 14.61 26.43 3.36
C LYS A 158 14.39 27.88 3.76
N LYS A 159 13.88 28.69 2.83
CA LYS A 159 13.43 30.06 3.08
C LYS A 159 12.03 30.07 3.69
N LEU A 160 11.78 31.01 4.58
CA LEU A 160 10.46 31.21 5.17
C LEU A 160 9.62 32.27 4.47
N ASN A 161 10.26 33.16 3.72
CA ASN A 161 9.59 34.21 2.98
C ASN A 161 9.43 33.81 1.52
N GLU A 162 8.19 33.62 1.09
CA GLU A 162 7.86 33.22 -0.29
C GLU A 162 8.11 34.36 -1.29
N ASP A 163 8.04 35.62 -0.84
CA ASP A 163 8.13 36.83 -1.68
C ASP A 163 9.57 37.15 -2.16
N ILE A 164 10.56 36.39 -1.72
CA ILE A 164 11.97 36.59 -2.08
C ILE A 164 12.47 35.38 -2.87
N ASP A 165 12.99 35.62 -4.08
CA ASP A 165 13.50 34.54 -4.93
C ASP A 165 14.67 33.78 -4.28
N SER A 166 15.65 34.51 -3.73
CA SER A 166 16.78 33.92 -2.99
C SER A 166 17.51 34.94 -2.11
N PHE A 167 18.34 34.47 -1.18
CA PHE A 167 19.28 35.31 -0.42
C PHE A 167 20.62 34.61 -0.16
N PRO A 168 21.75 35.36 -0.16
CA PRO A 168 23.06 34.80 0.07
C PRO A 168 23.33 34.56 1.55
N ALA A 169 23.53 33.29 1.90
CA ALA A 169 24.09 32.86 3.17
C ALA A 169 25.61 32.70 3.05
N ARG A 170 26.35 33.47 3.84
CA ARG A 170 27.80 33.41 3.94
C ARG A 170 28.23 32.59 5.15
N PHE A 171 29.13 31.65 4.91
CA PHE A 171 29.74 30.77 5.89
C PHE A 171 31.22 31.13 5.97
N PHE A 172 31.78 31.24 7.17
CA PHE A 172 33.20 31.56 7.31
C PHE A 172 33.80 30.97 8.59
N ILE A 173 35.08 30.60 8.49
CA ILE A 173 35.88 30.07 9.59
C ILE A 173 37.02 31.05 9.84
N GLY A 174 36.77 32.00 10.76
CA GLY A 174 37.69 33.12 10.99
C GLY A 174 38.07 33.83 9.69
N LYS A 175 39.38 33.88 9.40
CA LYS A 175 39.94 34.37 8.12
C LYS A 175 40.46 33.24 7.21
N LEU A 176 40.29 31.99 7.62
CA LEU A 176 40.91 30.82 6.97
C LEU A 176 40.11 30.37 5.76
N TRP A 177 38.79 30.51 5.81
CA TRP A 177 37.89 30.08 4.75
C TRP A 177 36.59 30.87 4.78
N SER A 178 36.01 31.12 3.60
CA SER A 178 34.63 31.57 3.48
C SER A 178 33.97 31.05 2.21
N GLY A 179 32.71 30.64 2.31
CA GLY A 179 31.85 30.27 1.19
C GLY A 179 30.55 31.05 1.24
N THR A 180 29.96 31.33 0.09
CA THR A 180 28.64 31.98 -0.02
C THR A 180 27.77 31.14 -0.93
N ILE A 181 26.50 30.97 -0.56
CA ILE A 181 25.51 30.25 -1.37
C ILE A 181 24.14 30.90 -1.22
N ASP A 182 23.41 30.97 -2.33
CA ASP A 182 22.06 31.50 -2.35
C ASP A 182 21.05 30.44 -1.91
N ILE A 183 20.27 30.75 -0.88
CA ILE A 183 19.16 29.91 -0.42
C ILE A 183 17.90 30.36 -1.17
N ASP A 184 17.39 29.47 -2.00
CA ASP A 184 16.39 29.74 -3.05
C ASP A 184 15.11 28.90 -2.95
N SER A 185 15.02 27.95 -2.00
CA SER A 185 13.89 27.01 -1.92
C SER A 185 12.96 27.28 -0.74
N ASN A 186 11.64 27.30 -0.99
CA ASN A 186 10.60 27.33 0.04
C ASN A 186 10.45 25.98 0.78
N ASP A 187 11.03 24.91 0.23
CA ASP A 187 11.09 23.60 0.86
C ASP A 187 12.55 23.22 1.20
N TRP A 188 12.74 22.13 1.93
CA TRP A 188 14.07 21.64 2.28
C TRP A 188 14.87 21.23 1.06
N LYS A 189 15.85 22.05 0.70
CA LYS A 189 16.84 21.76 -0.35
C LYS A 189 18.20 21.52 0.27
N SER A 190 18.97 20.58 -0.29
CA SER A 190 20.35 20.32 0.13
C SER A 190 21.31 21.25 -0.61
N TYR A 191 22.25 21.82 0.13
CA TYR A 191 23.26 22.76 -0.33
C TYR A 191 24.66 22.24 -0.02
N PHE A 192 25.62 22.58 -0.88
CA PHE A 192 27.01 22.20 -0.74
C PHE A 192 27.91 23.41 -0.95
N LEU A 193 28.86 23.61 -0.05
CA LEU A 193 29.94 24.56 -0.22
C LEU A 193 31.25 23.80 -0.44
N GLY A 194 32.05 24.34 -1.37
CA GLY A 194 33.33 23.79 -1.82
C GLY A 194 34.33 23.57 -0.68
N PRO A 195 35.48 22.94 -0.99
CA PRO A 195 36.35 22.39 0.02
C PRO A 195 36.77 23.46 1.04
N VAL A 196 36.69 23.05 2.29
CA VAL A 196 37.11 23.81 3.46
C VAL A 196 38.58 23.44 3.65
N ASP A 197 39.45 24.15 2.93
CA ASP A 197 40.91 23.98 2.94
C ASP A 197 41.54 24.49 4.26
N VAL A 198 41.04 23.98 5.38
CA VAL A 198 41.43 24.34 6.73
C VAL A 198 42.00 23.10 7.41
N ALA A 199 43.07 23.28 8.19
CA ALA A 199 43.69 22.16 8.91
C ALA A 199 42.66 21.43 9.80
N PRO A 200 42.75 20.09 9.92
CA PRO A 200 41.86 19.32 10.79
C PRO A 200 41.90 19.84 12.23
N GLY A 201 40.77 19.84 12.91
CA GLY A 201 40.68 20.31 14.30
C GLY A 201 39.39 21.05 14.63
N THR A 202 39.34 21.61 15.84
CA THR A 202 38.20 22.39 16.31
C THR A 202 38.28 23.83 15.83
N HIS A 203 37.25 24.29 15.15
CA HIS A 203 37.14 25.62 14.56
C HIS A 203 35.80 26.28 14.90
N VAL A 204 35.74 27.60 14.79
CA VAL A 204 34.50 28.35 14.91
C VAL A 204 33.97 28.67 13.52
N LEU A 205 32.83 28.08 13.17
CA LEU A 205 32.06 28.44 11.97
C LEU A 205 31.07 29.54 12.32
N SER A 206 31.11 30.60 11.54
CA SER A 206 30.15 31.69 11.58
C SER A 206 29.29 31.66 10.32
N ILE A 207 27.98 31.81 10.49
CA ILE A 207 26.99 31.86 9.42
C ILE A 207 26.32 33.22 9.47
N GLN A 208 26.30 33.94 8.36
CA GLN A 208 25.72 35.27 8.24
C GLN A 208 24.90 35.33 6.96
N VAL A 209 23.65 35.75 7.06
CA VAL A 209 22.87 36.15 5.88
C VAL A 209 23.31 37.55 5.49
N SER A 210 23.62 37.75 4.21
CA SER A 210 24.09 39.04 3.68
C SER A 210 23.08 39.60 2.69
N GLY A 211 22.94 40.93 2.64
CA GLY A 211 22.12 41.63 1.65
C GLY A 211 21.26 42.72 2.26
N THR A 212 20.77 43.63 1.41
CA THR A 212 19.95 44.78 1.83
C THR A 212 18.51 44.46 1.50
N TYR A 213 17.70 44.21 2.52
CA TYR A 213 16.32 43.75 2.33
C TYR A 213 15.35 44.66 3.07
N SER A 214 14.22 44.96 2.42
CA SER A 214 13.13 45.75 3.00
C SER A 214 12.23 44.94 3.94
N VAL A 215 12.39 43.61 3.94
CA VAL A 215 11.59 42.65 4.73
C VAL A 215 12.54 41.69 5.45
N PHE A 216 12.17 41.26 6.66
CA PHE A 216 12.89 40.21 7.39
C PHE A 216 13.04 38.95 6.53
N GLN A 217 14.25 38.41 6.47
CA GLN A 217 14.52 37.14 5.81
C GLN A 217 14.94 36.10 6.85
N ASP A 218 14.13 35.06 6.93
CA ASP A 218 14.42 33.96 7.84
C ASP A 218 14.67 32.69 7.04
N ALA A 219 15.69 31.95 7.49
CA ALA A 219 16.07 30.66 6.97
C ALA A 219 16.04 29.62 8.08
N TYR A 220 15.55 28.43 7.78
CA TYR A 220 15.92 27.27 8.57
C TYR A 220 17.09 26.56 7.90
N ILE A 221 18.14 26.29 8.68
CA ILE A 221 19.24 25.41 8.29
C ILE A 221 19.20 24.17 9.19
N GLN A 222 19.42 22.99 8.64
CA GLN A 222 19.49 21.75 9.41
C GLN A 222 20.54 20.80 8.83
N ASN A 223 20.94 19.82 9.64
CA ASN A 223 21.90 18.76 9.28
C ASN A 223 23.22 19.31 8.73
N LEU A 224 23.74 20.38 9.33
CA LEU A 224 25.02 20.96 8.95
C LEU A 224 26.13 19.98 9.28
N THR A 225 26.82 19.51 8.25
CA THR A 225 27.73 18.37 8.32
C THR A 225 28.93 18.60 7.42
N PHE A 226 30.10 18.24 7.93
CA PHE A 226 31.34 18.20 7.19
C PHE A 226 31.49 16.84 6.51
N ILE A 227 31.67 16.82 5.19
CA ILE A 227 31.75 15.59 4.37
C ILE A 227 33.12 15.48 3.73
N GLU A 228 33.85 14.43 4.08
CA GLU A 228 35.11 14.11 3.40
C GLU A 228 34.81 13.43 2.06
N PRO A 229 35.59 13.72 1.00
CA PRO A 229 35.45 13.01 -0.26
C PRO A 229 35.80 11.53 -0.08
N ALA A 230 35.03 10.67 -0.72
CA ALA A 230 35.42 9.27 -0.91
C ALA A 230 36.48 9.20 -2.00
N SER A 231 37.37 8.21 -1.93
CA SER A 231 38.29 7.90 -3.02
C SER A 231 38.15 6.45 -3.46
N ILE A 232 38.15 6.23 -4.77
CA ILE A 232 38.11 4.91 -5.40
C ILE A 232 39.34 4.78 -6.29
N GLU A 233 40.05 3.69 -6.13
CA GLU A 233 41.16 3.31 -6.99
C GLU A 233 40.87 1.96 -7.62
N VAL A 234 41.15 1.81 -8.90
CA VAL A 234 40.84 0.60 -9.67
C VAL A 234 42.03 0.22 -10.51
N VAL A 235 42.45 -1.04 -10.44
CA VAL A 235 43.49 -1.60 -11.32
C VAL A 235 42.83 -2.51 -12.33
N LEU A 236 43.13 -2.30 -13.60
CA LEU A 236 42.64 -3.12 -14.72
C LEU A 236 43.75 -3.38 -15.76
N PRO A 237 43.64 -4.46 -16.55
CA PRO A 237 44.44 -4.65 -17.76
C PRO A 237 44.27 -3.48 -18.75
N GLU A 238 45.32 -3.21 -19.54
CA GLU A 238 45.35 -2.10 -20.52
C GLU A 238 44.20 -2.14 -21.54
N ASP A 239 43.77 -3.34 -21.91
CA ASP A 239 42.74 -3.66 -22.90
C ASP A 239 41.32 -3.75 -22.32
N ALA A 240 41.17 -3.68 -20.99
CA ALA A 240 39.87 -3.68 -20.36
C ALA A 240 39.12 -2.34 -20.58
N PRO A 241 37.78 -2.36 -20.69
CA PRO A 241 36.98 -1.14 -20.69
C PRO A 241 37.24 -0.27 -19.44
N PRO A 242 37.12 1.07 -19.54
CA PRO A 242 37.20 1.94 -18.37
C PRO A 242 36.21 1.51 -17.28
N PRO A 243 36.57 1.64 -15.99
CA PRO A 243 35.68 1.26 -14.92
C PRO A 243 34.51 2.23 -14.78
N GLU A 244 33.39 1.72 -14.28
CA GLU A 244 32.19 2.48 -13.96
C GLU A 244 31.83 2.26 -12.49
N ILE A 245 31.38 3.32 -11.81
CA ILE A 245 31.00 3.28 -10.41
C ILE A 245 29.47 3.19 -10.32
N PHE A 246 28.96 2.11 -9.77
CA PHE A 246 27.55 1.99 -9.46
C PHE A 246 27.37 2.06 -7.95
N HIS A 247 26.41 2.86 -7.49
CA HIS A 247 26.17 3.05 -6.07
C HIS A 247 24.69 2.98 -5.75
N ARG A 248 24.36 2.45 -4.57
CA ARG A 248 23.01 2.55 -4.01
C ARG A 248 22.77 4.00 -3.55
N PRO A 249 21.83 4.73 -4.15
CA PRO A 249 21.55 6.10 -3.75
C PRO A 249 20.90 6.15 -2.36
N LYS A 250 21.15 7.23 -1.62
CA LYS A 250 20.54 7.48 -0.29
C LYS A 250 19.00 7.56 -0.33
N GLN A 251 18.44 7.97 -1.47
CA GLN A 251 16.99 8.07 -1.70
C GLN A 251 16.58 7.24 -2.93
N PRO A 252 16.59 5.90 -2.84
CA PRO A 252 16.44 5.03 -4.01
C PRO A 252 15.10 5.19 -4.72
N MET A 253 14.03 5.49 -3.97
CA MET A 253 12.73 5.79 -4.57
C MET A 253 12.79 7.01 -5.50
N GLN A 254 13.40 8.10 -5.06
CA GLN A 254 13.46 9.33 -5.86
C GLN A 254 14.35 9.13 -7.09
N SER A 255 15.50 8.47 -6.92
CA SER A 255 16.38 8.13 -8.04
C SER A 255 15.68 7.25 -9.07
N TYR A 256 14.94 6.24 -8.61
CA TYR A 256 14.15 5.37 -9.46
C TYR A 256 13.09 6.13 -10.27
N LEU A 257 12.29 6.98 -9.61
CA LEU A 257 11.27 7.81 -10.26
C LEU A 257 11.85 8.84 -11.24
N ALA A 258 13.08 9.31 -10.99
CA ALA A 258 13.83 10.17 -11.90
C ALA A 258 14.35 9.44 -13.15
N GLY A 259 14.09 8.14 -13.30
CA GLY A 259 14.46 7.34 -14.47
C GLY A 259 15.77 6.57 -14.32
N ALA A 260 16.38 6.54 -13.14
CA ALA A 260 17.66 5.86 -12.93
C ALA A 260 17.58 4.32 -13.04
N ALA A 261 16.37 3.77 -13.20
CA ALA A 261 16.12 2.33 -13.28
C ALA A 261 15.59 1.86 -14.64
N ALA A 262 15.62 2.72 -15.67
CA ALA A 262 15.08 2.40 -16.99
C ALA A 262 15.71 1.14 -17.63
N ASP A 263 16.92 0.74 -17.18
CA ASP A 263 17.66 -0.40 -17.73
C ASP A 263 17.68 -1.65 -16.81
N VAL A 264 16.87 -1.70 -15.75
CA VAL A 264 16.90 -2.86 -14.84
C VAL A 264 16.05 -4.00 -15.40
N ASP A 265 16.70 -5.06 -15.86
CA ASP A 265 16.02 -6.28 -16.29
C ASP A 265 15.38 -7.00 -15.09
N ALA A 266 14.07 -7.19 -15.14
CA ALA A 266 13.32 -7.95 -14.16
C ALA A 266 13.82 -9.40 -14.04
N SER A 267 14.40 -9.98 -15.09
CA SER A 267 14.93 -11.33 -15.08
C SER A 267 16.11 -11.48 -14.11
N GLU A 268 16.96 -10.46 -14.00
CA GLU A 268 18.18 -10.45 -13.19
C GLU A 268 17.93 -10.16 -11.71
N MET A 269 16.75 -9.63 -11.35
CA MET A 269 16.42 -9.34 -9.96
C MET A 269 16.31 -10.64 -9.14
N LYS A 270 16.88 -10.63 -7.93
CA LYS A 270 16.81 -11.77 -7.00
C LYS A 270 15.62 -11.64 -6.07
N TRP A 271 15.03 -12.78 -5.71
CA TRP A 271 14.05 -12.85 -4.63
C TRP A 271 14.73 -12.58 -3.29
N VAL A 272 14.12 -11.73 -2.49
CA VAL A 272 14.51 -11.49 -1.11
C VAL A 272 13.35 -11.70 -0.17
N LYS A 273 13.63 -12.36 0.96
CA LYS A 273 12.66 -12.49 2.05
C LYS A 273 12.37 -11.11 2.63
N SER A 274 11.14 -10.92 3.07
CA SER A 274 10.61 -9.58 3.24
C SER A 274 11.42 -8.70 4.19
N PRO A 275 11.64 -7.42 3.84
CA PRO A 275 12.34 -6.45 4.67
C PRO A 275 11.57 -6.00 5.92
N TRP A 276 10.36 -6.49 6.21
CA TRP A 276 9.57 -6.04 7.37
C TRP A 276 10.33 -6.16 8.71
N ASN A 277 11.29 -7.09 8.81
CA ASN A 277 12.14 -7.27 10.00
C ASN A 277 13.51 -6.56 9.93
N GLU A 278 13.99 -6.18 8.74
CA GLU A 278 15.29 -5.50 8.55
C GLU A 278 15.17 -3.99 8.39
N TYR A 279 13.93 -3.50 8.25
CA TYR A 279 13.57 -2.09 8.10
C TYR A 279 12.35 -1.77 8.97
N ASP A 280 12.50 -1.93 10.28
CA ASP A 280 11.80 -1.04 11.19
C ASP A 280 12.17 0.40 10.75
N GLU A 281 11.16 1.20 10.39
CA GLU A 281 11.26 2.66 10.19
C GLU A 281 11.74 3.23 8.84
N ASP A 282 11.41 2.65 7.67
CA ASP A 282 11.30 3.48 6.45
C ASP A 282 9.84 3.69 6.00
N PRO A 283 9.19 4.79 6.43
CA PRO A 283 7.80 5.11 6.07
C PRO A 283 7.56 5.32 4.56
N ARG A 284 8.59 5.22 3.72
CA ARG A 284 8.50 5.39 2.26
C ARG A 284 7.96 4.16 1.51
N TRP A 285 8.01 2.95 2.08
CA TRP A 285 7.67 1.68 1.40
C TRP A 285 6.39 1.04 1.91
N VAL A 286 6.16 1.24 3.20
CA VAL A 286 4.94 0.89 3.92
C VAL A 286 4.33 2.21 4.29
N ARG A 287 3.70 2.86 3.31
CA ARG A 287 2.95 4.05 3.67
C ARG A 287 1.78 3.57 4.50
N GLN A 288 1.78 3.95 5.77
CA GLN A 288 0.55 4.42 6.38
C GLN A 288 0.04 5.54 5.48
N VAL A 289 -0.76 5.19 4.47
CA VAL A 289 -1.37 6.24 3.64
C VAL A 289 -2.44 6.83 4.54
N GLU A 290 -2.16 8.00 5.12
CA GLU A 290 -3.16 8.77 5.84
C GLU A 290 -4.09 9.41 4.82
N ILE A 291 -5.11 8.67 4.41
CA ILE A 291 -6.19 9.19 3.58
C ILE A 291 -7.24 9.69 4.56
N GLN A 292 -7.41 11.01 4.64
CA GLN A 292 -8.41 11.66 5.50
C GLN A 292 -8.39 11.20 6.98
N ARG A 293 -7.19 11.07 7.59
CA ARG A 293 -6.96 10.66 9.01
C ARG A 293 -7.15 9.17 9.32
N ILE A 294 -7.26 8.31 8.31
CA ILE A 294 -7.22 6.86 8.49
C ILE A 294 -5.91 6.34 7.91
N VAL A 295 -5.09 5.78 8.79
CA VAL A 295 -3.84 5.11 8.47
C VAL A 295 -4.12 3.68 8.02
N ARG A 296 -3.82 3.33 6.74
CA ARG A 296 -3.87 1.94 6.26
C ARG A 296 -2.57 1.53 5.57
N ALA A 297 -2.25 0.24 5.65
CA ALA A 297 -1.09 -0.36 4.99
C ALA A 297 -1.40 -0.64 3.51
N SER A 298 -0.52 -0.18 2.63
CA SER A 298 -0.53 -0.51 1.20
C SER A 298 0.78 -1.20 0.81
N LEU A 299 0.68 -2.13 -0.12
CA LEU A 299 1.84 -2.74 -0.75
C LEU A 299 2.26 -1.86 -1.93
N PHE A 300 3.47 -1.31 -1.85
CA PHE A 300 4.07 -0.54 -2.94
C PHE A 300 4.87 -1.45 -3.88
N LEU A 301 4.52 -1.43 -5.17
CA LEU A 301 5.13 -2.24 -6.23
C LEU A 301 5.69 -1.31 -7.32
N PRO A 302 7.01 -1.01 -7.30
CA PRO A 302 7.66 -0.28 -8.39
C PRO A 302 7.72 -1.15 -9.65
N SER A 303 7.34 -0.65 -10.82
CA SER A 303 7.37 -1.46 -12.05
C SER A 303 8.77 -1.52 -12.70
N PRO A 304 9.32 -2.70 -13.03
CA PRO A 304 8.73 -4.01 -12.83
C PRO A 304 8.99 -4.55 -11.41
N SER A 305 8.02 -5.20 -10.77
CA SER A 305 8.25 -5.90 -9.50
C SER A 305 7.33 -7.08 -9.32
N GLN A 306 7.73 -8.02 -8.48
CA GLN A 306 6.91 -9.13 -8.04
C GLN A 306 6.93 -9.22 -6.51
N CYS A 307 5.77 -9.45 -5.90
CA CYS A 307 5.62 -9.71 -4.47
C CYS A 307 4.86 -11.01 -4.29
N ARG A 308 5.42 -11.92 -3.50
CA ARG A 308 4.93 -13.25 -3.25
C ARG A 308 4.47 -13.37 -1.80
N PHE A 309 3.27 -13.93 -1.61
CA PHE A 309 2.71 -14.25 -0.30
C PHE A 309 2.45 -15.74 -0.21
N GLN A 310 2.97 -16.38 0.84
CA GLN A 310 2.54 -17.72 1.24
C GLN A 310 1.30 -17.60 2.13
N VAL A 311 0.21 -18.22 1.69
CA VAL A 311 -1.12 -18.06 2.29
C VAL A 311 -1.71 -19.42 2.60
N ARG A 312 -2.46 -19.51 3.70
CA ARG A 312 -3.33 -20.64 3.98
C ARG A 312 -4.76 -20.23 3.69
N GLY A 313 -5.43 -20.97 2.81
CA GLY A 313 -6.82 -20.77 2.47
C GLY A 313 -7.60 -22.06 2.66
N GLU A 314 -8.92 -21.95 2.66
CA GLU A 314 -9.83 -23.08 2.60
C GLU A 314 -10.44 -23.15 1.19
N MET A 315 -11.03 -24.30 0.83
CA MET A 315 -11.73 -24.45 -0.43
C MET A 315 -12.82 -23.37 -0.57
N GLY A 316 -12.78 -22.61 -1.68
CA GLY A 316 -13.70 -21.50 -1.93
C GLY A 316 -13.28 -20.13 -1.35
N SER A 317 -12.12 -20.04 -0.70
CA SER A 317 -11.53 -18.74 -0.31
C SER A 317 -11.37 -17.80 -1.50
N ARG A 318 -11.39 -16.51 -1.22
CA ARG A 318 -11.29 -15.45 -2.23
C ARG A 318 -10.18 -14.48 -1.87
N LEU A 319 -9.48 -13.95 -2.86
CA LEU A 319 -8.51 -12.89 -2.68
C LEU A 319 -9.20 -11.53 -2.88
N GLY A 320 -9.15 -10.66 -1.87
CA GLY A 320 -9.62 -9.28 -1.95
C GLY A 320 -8.45 -8.28 -1.93
N PHE A 321 -8.43 -7.29 -2.82
CA PHE A 321 -7.42 -6.22 -2.82
C PHE A 321 -7.87 -4.96 -3.57
N PHE A 322 -7.15 -3.84 -3.40
CA PHE A 322 -7.51 -2.54 -3.99
C PHE A 322 -6.35 -1.96 -4.80
N PRO A 323 -6.31 -2.17 -6.13
CA PRO A 323 -5.17 -1.77 -6.95
C PRO A 323 -5.25 -0.31 -7.42
N GLY A 324 -4.12 0.40 -7.41
CA GLY A 324 -3.96 1.79 -7.87
C GLY A 324 -2.61 2.11 -8.44
N VAL A 325 -2.48 3.27 -9.07
CA VAL A 325 -1.22 3.80 -9.59
C VAL A 325 -1.13 5.28 -9.22
N MET A 326 0.04 5.71 -8.77
CA MET A 326 0.30 7.12 -8.41
C MET A 326 1.79 7.42 -8.54
N ASP A 327 2.16 8.45 -9.31
CA ASP A 327 3.52 8.97 -9.29
C ASP A 327 3.68 9.86 -8.06
N PRO A 328 4.42 9.45 -7.02
CA PRO A 328 4.55 10.26 -5.82
C PRO A 328 5.41 11.52 -6.04
N SER A 329 6.11 11.64 -7.18
CA SER A 329 6.83 12.86 -7.56
C SER A 329 5.96 13.87 -8.30
N ALA A 330 4.85 13.42 -8.90
CA ALA A 330 3.91 14.24 -9.64
C ALA A 330 2.48 13.72 -9.39
N PRO A 331 1.93 13.90 -8.17
CA PRO A 331 0.66 13.29 -7.77
C PRO A 331 -0.49 13.69 -8.70
N ASP A 332 -0.40 14.87 -9.32
CA ASP A 332 -1.44 15.40 -10.20
C ASP A 332 -1.46 14.78 -11.61
N ARG A 333 -0.43 14.01 -11.96
CA ARG A 333 -0.26 13.45 -13.30
C ARG A 333 -0.94 12.07 -13.38
N PRO A 334 -1.75 11.80 -14.42
CA PRO A 334 -2.26 10.46 -14.63
C PRO A 334 -1.11 9.50 -14.92
N VAL A 335 -1.15 8.34 -14.28
CA VAL A 335 -0.16 7.28 -14.43
C VAL A 335 -0.89 5.97 -14.71
N GLU A 336 -0.29 5.18 -15.58
CA GLU A 336 -0.79 3.87 -15.95
C GLU A 336 0.20 2.80 -15.54
N GLY A 337 -0.30 1.66 -15.07
CA GLY A 337 0.51 0.50 -14.71
C GLY A 337 -0.28 -0.78 -14.99
N ILE A 338 0.41 -1.89 -15.19
CA ILE A 338 -0.22 -3.20 -15.36
C ILE A 338 0.01 -3.98 -14.08
N LEU A 339 -1.06 -4.47 -13.47
CA LEU A 339 -0.99 -5.41 -12.36
C LEU A 339 -1.54 -6.76 -12.81
N THR A 340 -0.75 -7.80 -12.57
CA THR A 340 -1.12 -9.19 -12.80
C THR A 340 -1.05 -9.94 -11.47
N VAL A 341 -2.04 -10.76 -11.19
CA VAL A 341 -2.07 -11.62 -10.01
C VAL A 341 -2.03 -13.08 -10.46
N TYR A 342 -1.14 -13.83 -9.85
CA TYR A 342 -0.96 -15.25 -10.08
C TYR A 342 -1.22 -16.07 -8.83
N HIS A 343 -1.70 -17.28 -9.04
CA HIS A 343 -1.74 -18.34 -8.05
C HIS A 343 -0.68 -19.38 -8.42
N GLU A 344 0.16 -19.72 -7.46
CA GLU A 344 1.22 -20.72 -7.59
C GLU A 344 0.93 -21.92 -6.68
N THR A 345 0.80 -23.11 -7.28
CA THR A 345 0.58 -24.38 -6.59
C THR A 345 1.36 -25.51 -7.27
N GLY A 346 2.07 -26.34 -6.50
CA GLY A 346 2.82 -27.49 -7.05
C GLY A 346 3.84 -27.11 -8.14
N GLY A 347 4.41 -25.91 -8.09
CA GLY A 347 5.34 -25.39 -9.10
C GLY A 347 4.69 -24.90 -10.40
N LYS A 348 3.36 -24.93 -10.51
CA LYS A 348 2.63 -24.32 -11.63
C LYS A 348 2.18 -22.91 -11.24
N ARG A 349 2.33 -21.96 -12.16
CA ARG A 349 1.89 -20.57 -12.03
C ARG A 349 0.70 -20.34 -12.96
N GLU A 350 -0.45 -19.99 -12.39
CA GLU A 350 -1.68 -19.67 -13.12
C GLU A 350 -2.01 -18.18 -12.97
N GLN A 351 -2.32 -17.51 -14.07
CA GLN A 351 -2.78 -16.12 -14.03
C GLN A 351 -4.26 -16.09 -13.66
N ILE A 352 -4.57 -15.55 -12.48
CA ILE A 352 -5.96 -15.45 -11.99
C ILE A 352 -6.56 -14.07 -12.24
N TRP A 353 -5.74 -13.07 -12.53
CA TRP A 353 -6.18 -11.71 -12.83
C TRP A 353 -5.13 -10.88 -13.54
N ARG A 354 -5.56 -9.99 -14.41
CA ARG A 354 -4.70 -8.99 -15.04
C ARG A 354 -5.52 -7.77 -15.40
N LYS A 355 -5.01 -6.57 -15.10
CA LYS A 355 -5.64 -5.32 -15.55
C LYS A 355 -4.61 -4.22 -15.72
N GLN A 356 -4.81 -3.39 -16.74
CA GLN A 356 -4.20 -2.06 -16.80
C GLN A 356 -4.97 -1.14 -15.85
N ILE A 357 -4.25 -0.61 -14.87
CA ILE A 357 -4.76 0.31 -13.87
C ILE A 357 -4.38 1.71 -14.34
N VAL A 358 -5.37 2.58 -14.44
CA VAL A 358 -5.21 4.00 -14.74
C VAL A 358 -5.59 4.75 -13.47
N GLY A 359 -4.66 5.54 -12.92
CA GLY A 359 -4.91 6.37 -11.74
C GLY A 359 -4.91 7.85 -12.10
N THR A 360 -5.93 8.59 -11.65
CA THR A 360 -5.81 10.04 -11.45
C THR A 360 -5.72 10.34 -9.93
N PRO A 361 -5.07 11.45 -9.52
CA PRO A 361 -5.02 11.90 -8.11
C PRO A 361 -6.36 11.88 -7.36
N LEU A 362 -7.47 12.20 -8.04
CA LEU A 362 -8.80 12.27 -7.44
C LEU A 362 -9.42 10.88 -7.17
N ASP A 363 -8.97 9.85 -7.87
CA ASP A 363 -9.57 8.52 -7.82
C ASP A 363 -9.28 7.75 -6.52
N MET A 364 -8.16 8.06 -5.85
CA MET A 364 -7.82 7.46 -4.54
C MET A 364 -8.44 8.20 -3.35
N ALA A 365 -8.69 9.50 -3.46
CA ALA A 365 -9.20 10.31 -2.35
C ALA A 365 -10.73 10.17 -2.14
N HIS A 366 -11.51 9.93 -3.21
CA HIS A 366 -12.98 9.89 -3.16
C HIS A 366 -13.60 8.49 -3.03
N SER A 367 -12.80 7.43 -3.15
CA SER A 367 -13.29 6.06 -3.27
C SER A 367 -13.35 5.28 -1.97
N PHE A 368 -12.53 5.66 -0.98
CA PHE A 368 -12.53 5.02 0.33
C PHE A 368 -13.66 5.50 1.25
N ASP A 369 -14.18 6.72 1.05
CA ASP A 369 -15.26 7.30 1.86
C ASP A 369 -16.59 6.54 1.75
N GLN A 370 -16.83 5.84 0.64
CA GLN A 370 -18.10 5.13 0.40
C GLN A 370 -18.21 3.76 1.06
N TYR A 371 -17.11 3.21 1.56
CA TYR A 371 -17.11 1.94 2.28
C TYR A 371 -17.30 2.08 3.80
N LEU A 372 -17.29 3.31 4.33
CA LEU A 372 -17.43 3.59 5.76
C LEU A 372 -18.81 4.17 6.14
N GLN A 373 -19.70 4.38 5.16
CA GLN A 373 -21.11 4.68 5.41
C GLN A 373 -21.91 3.37 5.43
N PRO A 374 -22.64 3.03 6.51
CA PRO A 374 -23.53 1.89 6.50
C PRO A 374 -24.66 2.13 5.48
N TRP A 375 -24.59 1.49 4.31
CA TRP A 375 -25.71 1.14 3.43
C TRP A 375 -26.85 2.18 3.25
N GLN A 376 -26.54 3.47 3.18
CA GLN A 376 -27.53 4.48 2.80
C GLN A 376 -26.85 5.61 2.04
N VAL A 377 -26.92 5.60 0.70
CA VAL A 377 -27.22 6.78 -0.12
C VAL A 377 -27.68 6.29 -1.50
N GLN A 378 -28.97 6.55 -1.80
CA GLN A 378 -29.51 6.54 -3.15
C GLN A 378 -28.71 7.52 -4.02
N LYS A 379 -28.15 7.05 -5.13
CA LYS A 379 -27.59 7.95 -6.15
C LYS A 379 -28.72 8.55 -7.02
N PRO A 380 -28.64 9.84 -7.40
CA PRO A 380 -29.53 10.41 -8.40
C PRO A 380 -29.26 9.77 -9.77
N ARG A 381 -30.33 9.49 -10.53
CA ARG A 381 -30.28 9.02 -11.91
C ARG A 381 -29.67 10.09 -12.83
N GLY A 382 -28.68 9.72 -13.65
CA GLY A 382 -28.37 10.46 -14.87
C GLY A 382 -26.92 10.87 -15.17
N GLN A 383 -25.89 10.16 -14.70
CA GLN A 383 -24.52 10.34 -15.22
C GLN A 383 -23.89 9.00 -15.61
N LEU A 384 -23.55 8.90 -16.90
CA LEU A 384 -22.80 7.83 -17.55
C LEU A 384 -21.33 7.84 -17.13
N ASP A 385 -20.81 6.63 -16.89
CA ASP A 385 -19.45 6.10 -17.10
C ASP A 385 -18.23 6.98 -16.76
N GLN A 386 -17.73 6.91 -15.53
CA GLN A 386 -16.28 6.93 -15.23
C GLN A 386 -15.93 6.10 -13.96
N PRO A 387 -14.80 5.35 -13.94
CA PRO A 387 -14.52 4.30 -12.96
C PRO A 387 -13.70 4.82 -11.77
N GLY A 388 -14.35 5.47 -10.82
CA GLY A 388 -13.72 5.75 -9.52
C GLY A 388 -13.88 4.55 -8.59
N TRP A 389 -12.89 3.67 -8.48
CA TRP A 389 -12.51 2.79 -7.33
C TRP A 389 -13.62 2.27 -6.37
N ARG A 390 -14.84 2.03 -6.86
CA ARG A 390 -15.98 1.65 -6.02
C ARG A 390 -16.02 0.17 -5.68
N ASP A 391 -15.28 -0.68 -6.38
CA ASP A 391 -15.33 -2.13 -6.17
C ASP A 391 -13.91 -2.64 -6.00
N GLY A 392 -13.54 -2.98 -4.76
CA GLY A 392 -12.32 -3.76 -4.52
C GLY A 392 -12.32 -5.01 -5.40
N VAL A 393 -11.15 -5.44 -5.85
CA VAL A 393 -11.04 -6.63 -6.68
C VAL A 393 -11.19 -7.84 -5.77
N VAL A 394 -12.23 -8.65 -5.99
CA VAL A 394 -12.44 -9.92 -5.30
C VAL A 394 -12.40 -11.05 -6.30
N ILE A 395 -11.47 -11.99 -6.11
CA ILE A 395 -11.19 -13.05 -7.08
C ILE A 395 -11.34 -14.39 -6.38
N PRO A 396 -12.11 -15.34 -6.92
CA PRO A 396 -12.08 -16.71 -6.44
C PRO A 396 -10.66 -17.27 -6.60
N LEU A 397 -10.15 -17.89 -5.55
CA LEU A 397 -8.88 -18.59 -5.65
C LEU A 397 -9.15 -19.97 -6.28
N PRO A 398 -8.32 -20.42 -7.25
CA PRO A 398 -8.44 -21.76 -7.83
C PRO A 398 -8.40 -22.82 -6.73
N ASP A 399 -9.17 -23.90 -6.91
CA ASP A 399 -9.44 -24.94 -5.90
C ASP A 399 -8.28 -25.15 -4.93
N ILE A 400 -8.41 -24.46 -3.79
CA ILE A 400 -7.45 -24.52 -2.71
C ILE A 400 -7.68 -25.85 -2.00
N SER A 401 -6.99 -26.91 -2.41
CA SER A 401 -6.82 -28.08 -1.54
C SER A 401 -6.18 -27.62 -0.22
N GLU A 402 -6.59 -28.15 0.94
CA GLU A 402 -5.94 -27.81 2.22
C GLU A 402 -4.40 -27.84 2.09
N GLY A 403 -3.74 -26.69 2.27
CA GLY A 403 -2.31 -26.57 2.02
C GLY A 403 -1.77 -25.12 2.06
N ASP A 404 -0.47 -25.00 1.83
CA ASP A 404 0.20 -23.70 1.65
C ASP A 404 0.13 -23.31 0.17
N HIS A 405 -0.44 -22.15 -0.11
CA HIS A 405 -0.60 -21.58 -1.45
C HIS A 405 0.28 -20.37 -1.60
N THR A 406 0.59 -20.03 -2.85
CA THR A 406 1.39 -18.85 -3.14
C THR A 406 0.61 -17.89 -4.02
N ILE A 407 0.47 -16.64 -3.58
CA ILE A 407 -0.12 -15.55 -4.36
C ILE A 407 0.99 -14.62 -4.79
N VAL A 408 1.09 -14.34 -6.09
CA VAL A 408 2.10 -13.42 -6.64
C VAL A 408 1.41 -12.22 -7.27
N PHE A 409 1.72 -11.03 -6.77
CA PHE A 409 1.39 -9.76 -7.41
C PHE A 409 2.57 -9.34 -8.27
N GLU A 410 2.34 -9.05 -9.54
CA GLU A 410 3.34 -8.61 -10.50
C GLU A 410 2.93 -7.27 -11.10
N SER A 411 3.80 -6.28 -10.99
CA SER A 411 3.63 -4.93 -11.52
C SER A 411 4.54 -4.73 -12.72
N MET A 412 4.00 -4.18 -13.80
CA MET A 412 4.73 -3.87 -15.03
C MET A 412 4.38 -2.46 -15.53
N ALA A 413 5.33 -1.79 -16.19
CA ALA A 413 5.05 -0.55 -16.90
C ALA A 413 4.27 -0.89 -18.20
N PRO A 414 3.42 0.03 -18.71
CA PRO A 414 2.84 -0.09 -20.05
C PRO A 414 3.93 -0.23 -21.12
N GLU A 415 3.67 -0.96 -22.20
CA GLU A 415 4.66 -1.26 -23.26
C GLU A 415 5.28 0.00 -23.89
N ASP A 416 4.54 1.12 -23.90
CA ASP A 416 4.98 2.40 -24.46
C ASP A 416 5.57 3.37 -23.41
N SER A 417 5.73 2.95 -22.15
CA SER A 417 6.21 3.81 -21.07
C SER A 417 7.70 3.62 -20.80
N ASN A 418 8.51 4.64 -21.12
CA ASN A 418 9.90 4.74 -20.68
C ASN A 418 10.02 5.16 -19.20
N ARG A 419 8.91 5.24 -18.47
CA ARG A 419 8.89 5.69 -17.07
C ARG A 419 8.41 4.59 -16.15
N PRO A 420 8.96 4.53 -14.93
CA PRO A 420 8.47 3.63 -13.91
C PRO A 420 7.01 3.96 -13.54
N SER A 421 6.20 2.91 -13.43
CA SER A 421 4.80 2.99 -13.03
C SER A 421 4.61 2.41 -11.62
N PRO A 422 4.70 3.20 -10.56
CA PRO A 422 4.45 2.74 -9.20
C PRO A 422 3.00 2.29 -8.99
N VAL A 423 2.80 0.98 -8.77
CA VAL A 423 1.51 0.38 -8.44
C VAL A 423 1.38 0.25 -6.92
N PHE A 424 0.21 0.60 -6.40
CA PHE A 424 -0.16 0.44 -4.99
C PHE A 424 -1.26 -0.60 -4.89
N VAL A 425 -1.10 -1.57 -4.00
CA VAL A 425 -2.13 -2.57 -3.70
C VAL A 425 -2.57 -2.38 -2.26
N GLY A 426 -3.78 -1.86 -2.06
CA GLY A 426 -4.40 -1.73 -0.75
C GLY A 426 -4.66 -3.10 -0.11
N GLU A 427 -4.35 -3.19 1.19
CA GLU A 427 -4.36 -4.38 2.07
C GLU A 427 -4.92 -5.67 1.44
N PRO A 428 -4.10 -6.42 0.67
CA PRO A 428 -4.53 -7.68 0.08
C PRO A 428 -4.87 -8.67 1.19
N SER A 429 -6.00 -9.35 1.06
CA SER A 429 -6.57 -10.17 2.12
C SER A 429 -7.17 -11.46 1.57
N ILE A 430 -7.00 -12.56 2.29
CA ILE A 430 -7.76 -13.79 2.05
C ILE A 430 -9.09 -13.65 2.78
N LEU A 431 -10.15 -13.59 1.99
CA LEU A 431 -11.50 -13.65 2.47
C LEU A 431 -11.86 -15.13 2.65
N PRO A 432 -12.57 -15.47 3.74
CA PRO A 432 -13.07 -16.83 3.90
C PRO A 432 -13.93 -17.20 2.69
N PRO A 433 -14.13 -18.51 2.46
CA PRO A 433 -15.16 -18.96 1.55
C PRO A 433 -16.42 -18.17 1.84
N ARG A 434 -17.01 -17.57 0.80
CA ARG A 434 -18.33 -16.98 0.97
C ARG A 434 -19.15 -18.15 1.53
N ARG A 435 -19.66 -18.07 2.76
CA ARG A 435 -20.46 -19.17 3.31
C ARG A 435 -21.59 -19.40 2.31
N ILE A 436 -21.46 -20.44 1.51
CA ILE A 436 -22.46 -20.85 0.52
C ILE A 436 -23.75 -21.25 1.26
N GLU A 437 -23.67 -21.44 2.58
CA GLU A 437 -24.76 -21.77 3.48
C GLU A 437 -25.95 -20.78 3.45
N ASP A 438 -25.79 -19.50 3.04
CA ASP A 438 -26.93 -18.57 2.94
C ASP A 438 -27.47 -18.33 1.52
N ARG A 439 -26.68 -18.63 0.46
CA ARG A 439 -27.15 -18.56 -0.96
C ARG A 439 -27.74 -19.86 -1.47
N GLY A 440 -27.66 -20.93 -0.68
CA GLY A 440 -28.39 -22.19 -0.90
C GLY A 440 -29.91 -22.03 -0.93
N ALA A 441 -30.44 -20.88 -0.48
CA ALA A 441 -31.86 -20.61 -0.45
C ALA A 441 -32.28 -19.37 -1.28
N GLU A 442 -31.38 -18.42 -1.52
CA GLU A 442 -31.72 -17.22 -2.30
C GLU A 442 -32.09 -17.55 -3.74
N LEU A 443 -33.05 -16.80 -4.26
CA LEU A 443 -33.40 -16.71 -5.67
C LEU A 443 -32.34 -15.91 -6.43
N SER A 444 -31.88 -16.45 -7.55
CA SER A 444 -31.10 -15.71 -8.56
C SER A 444 -31.98 -15.24 -9.72
N GLU A 445 -31.47 -14.31 -10.54
CA GLU A 445 -32.23 -13.80 -11.69
C GLU A 445 -32.50 -14.90 -12.73
N GLU A 446 -31.56 -15.83 -12.88
CA GLU A 446 -31.63 -16.95 -13.82
C GLU A 446 -32.62 -18.05 -13.38
N GLU A 447 -32.92 -18.12 -12.08
CA GLU A 447 -33.89 -19.09 -11.53
C GLU A 447 -35.35 -18.67 -11.80
N VAL A 448 -35.60 -17.39 -12.10
CA VAL A 448 -36.95 -16.88 -12.40
C VAL A 448 -37.18 -16.91 -13.91
N ILE A 449 -38.00 -17.86 -14.34
CA ILE A 449 -38.29 -18.17 -15.74
C ILE A 449 -39.33 -17.18 -16.31
N ASP A 450 -40.33 -16.80 -15.51
CA ASP A 450 -41.41 -15.90 -15.92
C ASP A 450 -41.67 -14.82 -14.86
N TRP A 451 -40.98 -13.69 -15.03
CA TRP A 451 -41.11 -12.51 -14.17
C TRP A 451 -42.54 -11.95 -14.15
N THR A 452 -43.20 -11.89 -15.31
CA THR A 452 -44.52 -11.27 -15.45
C THR A 452 -45.58 -12.12 -14.76
N SER A 453 -45.56 -13.44 -14.96
CA SER A 453 -46.47 -14.36 -14.27
C SER A 453 -46.24 -14.34 -12.76
N LEU A 454 -44.98 -14.33 -12.30
CA LEU A 454 -44.64 -14.30 -10.88
C LEU A 454 -45.22 -13.08 -10.18
N LEU A 455 -44.99 -11.89 -10.74
CA LEU A 455 -45.51 -10.65 -10.18
C LEU A 455 -47.04 -10.60 -10.24
N LYS A 456 -47.64 -11.08 -11.33
CA LYS A 456 -49.10 -11.14 -11.48
C LYS A 456 -49.75 -12.04 -10.41
N LYS A 457 -49.23 -13.25 -10.19
CA LYS A 457 -49.72 -14.17 -9.15
C LYS A 457 -49.65 -13.53 -7.76
N LEU A 458 -48.55 -12.85 -7.44
CA LEU A 458 -48.38 -12.13 -6.18
C LEU A 458 -49.42 -11.01 -6.01
N ILE A 459 -49.61 -10.15 -7.02
CA ILE A 459 -50.57 -9.04 -6.97
C ILE A 459 -52.01 -9.57 -6.85
N GLU A 460 -52.42 -10.52 -7.69
CA GLU A 460 -53.79 -11.08 -7.68
C GLU A 460 -54.11 -11.82 -6.36
N SER A 461 -53.08 -12.38 -5.70
CA SER A 461 -53.25 -13.03 -4.40
C SER A 461 -53.56 -12.05 -3.28
N SER A 462 -53.15 -10.78 -3.42
CA SER A 462 -53.33 -9.75 -2.42
C SER A 462 -54.80 -9.35 -2.20
N GLU A 463 -55.62 -9.47 -3.24
CA GLU A 463 -57.03 -9.06 -3.26
C GLU A 463 -57.97 -10.14 -2.72
N LYS A 464 -57.50 -11.39 -2.61
CA LYS A 464 -58.32 -12.54 -2.19
C LYS A 464 -58.20 -12.74 -0.68
N ASN A 465 -59.33 -12.90 0.02
CA ASN A 465 -59.40 -13.09 1.48
C ASN A 465 -58.92 -14.48 1.98
N ASN A 466 -58.07 -15.17 1.21
CA ASN A 466 -57.68 -16.56 1.47
C ASN A 466 -56.33 -16.67 2.21
N THR A 467 -56.06 -17.82 2.81
CA THR A 467 -54.83 -18.18 3.56
C THR A 467 -53.71 -18.73 2.67
N ARG A 468 -53.70 -18.34 1.38
CA ARG A 468 -52.77 -18.90 0.40
C ARG A 468 -51.32 -18.41 0.58
N PRO A 469 -50.30 -19.23 0.26
CA PRO A 469 -48.89 -18.86 0.42
C PRO A 469 -48.50 -17.59 -0.33
N GLU A 470 -48.96 -17.39 -1.56
CA GLU A 470 -48.66 -16.23 -2.41
C GLU A 470 -49.02 -14.92 -1.70
N ARG A 471 -50.19 -14.89 -1.04
CA ARG A 471 -50.65 -13.70 -0.32
C ARG A 471 -49.77 -13.41 0.87
N ARG A 472 -49.31 -14.43 1.58
CA ARG A 472 -48.41 -14.27 2.72
C ARG A 472 -47.04 -13.77 2.27
N ILE A 473 -46.49 -14.35 1.20
CA ILE A 473 -45.26 -13.88 0.53
C ILE A 473 -45.39 -12.39 0.20
N TRP A 474 -46.50 -12.00 -0.45
CA TRP A 474 -46.77 -10.60 -0.77
C TRP A 474 -46.85 -9.71 0.49
N LEU A 475 -47.66 -10.09 1.48
CA LEU A 475 -47.88 -9.28 2.68
C LEU A 475 -46.62 -9.11 3.55
N SER A 476 -45.69 -10.05 3.50
CA SER A 476 -44.39 -9.98 4.19
C SER A 476 -43.39 -9.05 3.50
N MET A 477 -43.63 -8.67 2.24
CA MET A 477 -42.80 -7.66 1.59
C MET A 477 -43.05 -6.28 2.18
N ASP A 478 -41.99 -5.47 2.18
CA ASP A 478 -42.07 -4.06 2.53
C ASP A 478 -43.17 -3.34 1.73
N TRP A 479 -43.95 -2.52 2.44
CA TRP A 479 -45.10 -1.83 1.88
C TRP A 479 -44.73 -0.93 0.70
N GLU A 480 -43.62 -0.19 0.79
CA GLU A 480 -43.22 0.73 -0.29
C GLU A 480 -42.84 -0.05 -1.55
N LYS A 481 -42.16 -1.20 -1.38
CA LYS A 481 -41.82 -2.08 -2.50
C LYS A 481 -43.06 -2.67 -3.14
N ARG A 482 -44.06 -3.10 -2.35
CA ARG A 482 -45.35 -3.56 -2.88
C ARG A 482 -46.07 -2.51 -3.70
N VAL A 483 -46.13 -1.26 -3.23
CA VAL A 483 -46.77 -0.16 -3.96
C VAL A 483 -46.07 0.06 -5.30
N LYS A 484 -44.73 0.07 -5.33
CA LYS A 484 -43.94 0.19 -6.57
C LYS A 484 -44.18 -0.98 -7.52
N LEU A 485 -44.17 -2.20 -7.00
CA LEU A 485 -44.40 -3.42 -7.78
C LEU A 485 -45.81 -3.45 -8.36
N ALA A 486 -46.83 -3.03 -7.60
CA ALA A 486 -48.23 -2.97 -8.04
C ALA A 486 -48.52 -1.92 -9.13
N GLN A 487 -47.62 -0.96 -9.34
CA GLN A 487 -47.72 0.03 -10.43
C GLN A 487 -47.17 -0.47 -11.76
N SER A 488 -46.60 -1.69 -11.80
CA SER A 488 -46.00 -2.24 -13.01
C SER A 488 -47.07 -2.62 -14.04
N ASP A 489 -46.82 -2.32 -15.31
CA ASP A 489 -47.68 -2.76 -16.41
C ASP A 489 -47.42 -4.25 -16.72
N LEU A 490 -48.36 -5.11 -16.31
CA LEU A 490 -48.27 -6.56 -16.49
C LEU A 490 -48.64 -7.02 -17.92
N SER A 491 -49.00 -6.10 -18.83
CA SER A 491 -49.24 -6.41 -20.24
C SER A 491 -47.95 -6.46 -21.07
N GLN A 492 -46.83 -6.03 -20.48
CA GLN A 492 -45.51 -6.00 -21.10
C GLN A 492 -44.49 -6.78 -20.27
N GLU A 493 -43.29 -6.95 -20.83
CA GLU A 493 -42.16 -7.53 -20.11
C GLU A 493 -41.72 -6.60 -18.96
N ILE A 494 -41.51 -7.17 -17.77
CA ILE A 494 -41.10 -6.40 -16.59
C ILE A 494 -39.71 -5.78 -16.80
N LEU A 495 -39.62 -4.47 -16.56
CA LEU A 495 -38.37 -3.70 -16.64
C LEU A 495 -37.30 -4.23 -15.67
N PRO A 496 -36.00 -4.19 -16.03
CA PRO A 496 -34.91 -4.72 -15.19
C PRO A 496 -34.90 -4.16 -13.76
N ALA A 497 -35.15 -2.85 -13.60
CA ALA A 497 -35.22 -2.22 -12.28
C ALA A 497 -36.37 -2.79 -11.41
N THR A 498 -37.48 -3.19 -12.01
CA THR A 498 -38.60 -3.82 -11.30
C THR A 498 -38.28 -5.27 -10.94
N ARG A 499 -37.54 -6.00 -11.80
CA ARG A 499 -37.04 -7.36 -11.50
C ARG A 499 -36.13 -7.35 -10.29
N GLU A 500 -35.19 -6.41 -10.23
CA GLU A 500 -34.28 -6.24 -9.09
C GLU A 500 -35.05 -5.98 -7.79
N ILE A 501 -36.04 -5.07 -7.82
CA ILE A 501 -36.90 -4.80 -6.65
C ILE A 501 -37.65 -6.06 -6.22
N LEU A 502 -38.24 -6.79 -7.16
CA LEU A 502 -38.98 -8.02 -6.87
C LEU A 502 -38.07 -9.08 -6.27
N LEU A 503 -36.93 -9.36 -6.91
CA LEU A 503 -35.96 -10.37 -6.48
C LEU A 503 -35.44 -10.09 -5.06
N ASN A 504 -35.04 -8.84 -4.79
CA ASN A 504 -34.59 -8.43 -3.47
C ASN A 504 -35.70 -8.58 -2.42
N SER A 505 -36.95 -8.23 -2.77
CA SER A 505 -38.09 -8.40 -1.86
C SER A 505 -38.38 -9.87 -1.55
N LEU A 506 -38.28 -10.76 -2.54
CA LEU A 506 -38.48 -12.19 -2.35
C LEU A 506 -37.37 -12.80 -1.48
N ASN A 507 -36.11 -12.40 -1.71
CA ASN A 507 -34.97 -12.86 -0.90
C ASN A 507 -35.04 -12.37 0.55
N GLU A 508 -35.52 -11.15 0.79
CA GLU A 508 -35.80 -10.68 2.16
C GLU A 508 -36.84 -11.55 2.87
N VAL A 509 -37.91 -11.94 2.17
CA VAL A 509 -38.94 -12.84 2.71
C VAL A 509 -38.39 -14.25 2.96
N ILE A 510 -37.50 -14.75 2.10
CA ILE A 510 -36.85 -16.05 2.30
C ILE A 510 -36.08 -16.07 3.64
N HIS A 511 -35.44 -14.97 4.03
CA HIS A 511 -34.68 -14.88 5.26
C HIS A 511 -35.50 -14.49 6.50
N ASP A 512 -36.81 -14.28 6.38
CA ASP A 512 -37.68 -13.88 7.51
C ASP A 512 -37.95 -15.08 8.45
N PRO A 513 -37.48 -15.03 9.72
CA PRO A 513 -37.66 -16.12 10.69
C PRO A 513 -39.13 -16.32 11.11
N ASP A 514 -39.95 -15.29 11.00
CA ASP A 514 -41.36 -15.30 11.41
C ASP A 514 -42.30 -15.50 10.21
N PHE A 515 -41.74 -15.86 9.05
CA PHE A 515 -42.49 -15.91 7.81
C PHE A 515 -43.68 -16.87 7.88
N TYR A 516 -43.55 -18.03 8.53
CA TYR A 516 -44.64 -18.98 8.79
C TYR A 516 -44.62 -19.56 10.20
N SER A 517 -45.81 -19.85 10.74
CA SER A 517 -45.92 -20.62 11.99
C SER A 517 -45.62 -22.10 11.73
N ARG A 518 -45.10 -22.81 12.74
CA ARG A 518 -44.78 -24.25 12.64
C ARG A 518 -45.96 -25.09 12.14
N ASP A 519 -47.17 -24.77 12.57
CA ASP A 519 -48.37 -25.52 12.17
C ASP A 519 -48.76 -25.30 10.71
N TYR A 520 -48.36 -24.20 10.09
CA TYR A 520 -48.66 -23.92 8.69
C TYR A 520 -47.92 -24.87 7.74
N PHE A 521 -46.67 -25.24 8.07
CA PHE A 521 -45.87 -26.14 7.26
C PHE A 521 -46.45 -27.57 7.19
N LYS A 522 -47.26 -27.98 8.18
CA LYS A 522 -47.89 -29.31 8.20
C LYS A 522 -48.86 -29.53 7.02
N THR A 523 -49.45 -28.46 6.50
CA THR A 523 -50.45 -28.52 5.42
C THR A 523 -49.89 -28.19 4.04
N LEU A 524 -48.66 -27.67 3.96
CA LEU A 524 -48.02 -27.35 2.69
C LEU A 524 -47.38 -28.58 2.07
N GLU A 525 -47.26 -28.63 0.75
CA GLU A 525 -46.27 -29.48 0.09
C GLU A 525 -44.91 -28.79 0.15
N LEU A 526 -43.88 -29.51 0.59
CA LEU A 526 -42.50 -29.03 0.71
C LEU A 526 -41.57 -30.05 0.05
N SER A 527 -40.37 -29.62 -0.34
CA SER A 527 -39.30 -30.51 -0.75
C SER A 527 -38.89 -31.43 0.40
N GLU A 528 -38.18 -32.52 0.11
CA GLU A 528 -37.74 -33.45 1.15
C GLU A 528 -36.85 -32.75 2.20
N ALA A 529 -35.96 -31.86 1.76
CA ALA A 529 -35.14 -31.04 2.64
C ALA A 529 -35.99 -30.11 3.51
N GLY A 530 -36.94 -29.39 2.91
CA GLY A 530 -37.87 -28.51 3.63
C GLY A 530 -38.71 -29.28 4.66
N ARG A 531 -39.18 -30.47 4.31
CA ARG A 531 -39.95 -31.34 5.22
C ARG A 531 -39.13 -31.77 6.43
N ARG A 532 -37.89 -32.22 6.20
CA ARG A 532 -36.98 -32.64 7.29
C ARG A 532 -36.73 -31.49 8.29
N ILE A 533 -36.56 -30.26 7.79
CA ILE A 533 -36.37 -29.07 8.64
C ILE A 533 -37.68 -28.66 9.34
N ALA A 534 -38.83 -28.78 8.67
CA ALA A 534 -40.13 -28.46 9.25
C ALA A 534 -40.49 -29.41 10.41
N ASP A 535 -40.18 -30.70 10.26
CA ASP A 535 -40.50 -31.76 11.21
C ASP A 535 -39.45 -31.92 12.33
N SER A 536 -38.33 -31.18 12.27
CA SER A 536 -37.31 -31.23 13.31
C SER A 536 -37.88 -30.78 14.67
N THR A 537 -37.55 -31.51 15.74
CA THR A 537 -38.00 -31.22 17.10
C THR A 537 -37.24 -30.06 17.75
N GLU A 538 -36.24 -29.50 17.07
CA GLU A 538 -35.44 -28.41 17.58
C GLU A 538 -36.29 -27.15 17.76
N THR A 539 -36.12 -26.45 18.89
CA THR A 539 -36.87 -25.24 19.21
C THR A 539 -36.34 -24.00 18.47
N THR A 540 -35.08 -24.03 18.06
CA THR A 540 -34.38 -22.92 17.38
C THR A 540 -33.78 -23.42 16.08
N ARG A 541 -34.13 -22.80 14.95
CA ARG A 541 -33.54 -23.08 13.63
C ARG A 541 -32.45 -22.05 13.33
N SER A 542 -31.41 -22.48 12.63
CA SER A 542 -30.40 -21.57 12.10
C SER A 542 -30.98 -20.69 10.96
N PRO A 543 -30.38 -19.52 10.67
CA PRO A 543 -30.81 -18.68 9.54
C PRO A 543 -30.84 -19.43 8.21
N SER A 544 -29.84 -20.28 7.94
CA SER A 544 -29.77 -21.10 6.73
C SER A 544 -30.90 -22.14 6.63
N GLU A 545 -31.28 -22.76 7.74
CA GLU A 545 -32.43 -23.69 7.78
C GLU A 545 -33.75 -22.97 7.57
N ILE A 546 -33.90 -21.76 8.12
CA ILE A 546 -35.06 -20.90 7.90
C ILE A 546 -35.15 -20.53 6.41
N ALA A 547 -34.04 -20.07 5.83
CA ALA A 547 -33.97 -19.72 4.42
C ALA A 547 -34.29 -20.93 3.53
N THR A 548 -33.72 -22.10 3.81
CA THR A 548 -33.99 -23.34 3.07
C THR A 548 -35.45 -23.78 3.17
N LEU A 549 -36.03 -23.70 4.37
CA LEU A 549 -37.43 -24.03 4.61
C LEU A 549 -38.37 -23.06 3.86
N ASN A 550 -38.11 -21.75 3.96
CA ASN A 550 -38.87 -20.73 3.27
C ASN A 550 -38.72 -20.88 1.75
N ARG A 551 -37.50 -21.11 1.23
CA ARG A 551 -37.24 -21.38 -0.19
C ARG A 551 -38.06 -22.56 -0.72
N SER A 552 -38.16 -23.63 0.06
CA SER A 552 -39.02 -24.76 -0.31
C SER A 552 -40.50 -24.38 -0.47
N VAL A 553 -40.99 -23.34 0.22
CA VAL A 553 -42.35 -22.84 0.01
C VAL A 553 -42.45 -22.11 -1.33
N PHE A 554 -41.43 -21.33 -1.69
CA PHE A 554 -41.39 -20.63 -2.98
C PHE A 554 -41.37 -21.63 -4.13
N ASP A 555 -40.55 -22.68 -4.02
CA ASP A 555 -40.43 -23.73 -5.04
C ASP A 555 -41.77 -24.44 -5.26
N THR A 556 -42.57 -24.65 -4.21
CA THR A 556 -43.88 -25.29 -4.35
C THR A 556 -45.00 -24.34 -4.75
N THR A 557 -44.90 -23.07 -4.35
CA THR A 557 -45.90 -22.04 -4.65
C THR A 557 -45.79 -21.53 -6.09
N PHE A 558 -44.56 -21.41 -6.61
CA PHE A 558 -44.25 -20.81 -7.91
C PHE A 558 -43.59 -21.79 -8.88
N ARG A 559 -44.03 -23.05 -8.90
CA ARG A 559 -43.44 -24.13 -9.72
C ARG A 559 -43.34 -23.82 -11.22
N GLU A 560 -44.18 -22.93 -11.74
CA GLU A 560 -44.22 -22.56 -13.15
C GLU A 560 -43.32 -21.36 -13.46
N GLU A 561 -43.05 -20.52 -12.46
CA GLU A 561 -42.29 -19.27 -12.60
C GLU A 561 -40.84 -19.39 -12.16
N ILE A 562 -40.53 -20.35 -11.29
CA ILE A 562 -39.24 -20.50 -10.63
C ILE A 562 -38.75 -21.92 -10.86
N LEU A 563 -37.50 -22.05 -11.32
CA LEU A 563 -36.86 -23.35 -11.45
C LEU A 563 -36.77 -24.01 -10.07
N PRO A 564 -37.30 -25.24 -9.90
CA PRO A 564 -37.10 -25.99 -8.67
C PRO A 564 -35.64 -26.36 -8.54
N ARG A 565 -35.14 -26.37 -7.30
CA ARG A 565 -33.81 -26.90 -6.98
C ARG A 565 -33.78 -28.41 -6.87
#